data_AF-A0A3D4LKV4-F1
#
_entry.id   AF-A0A3D4LKV4-F1
#
_cell.length_a   1.000
_cell.length_b   1.000
_cell.length_c   1.000
_cell.angle_alpha   90.00
_cell.angle_beta   90.00
_cell.angle_gamma   90.00
#
_symmetry.space_group_name_H-M   'P 1'
#
loop_
_entity.id
_entity.type
_entity.pdbx_description
1 polymer ?
#
loop_
_entity_poly.entity_id
_entity_poly.type
_entity_poly.pdbx_seq_one_letter_code
_entity_poly.pdbx_strand_id
1 'polypeptide(L)'
;ADALGIITTVQSGEKYELDVNGQIVELDDQLLDIRISAKEGYDVATGNNLFTIIDTNLTEELLNEGYAREFISKVQQMRKNNGYEMMDRIRIFYSSSPEIDKAVSDFEDFIKEETLSDLIAVSKEEGMEVQNLNGIDT
;
A
#
# COMPACT_ATOMS: atom_id res chain seq x y z
N ALA A 1 13.23 -28.74 20.96
CA ALA A 1 12.53 -29.44 19.86
C ALA A 1 12.45 -28.52 18.66
N ASP A 2 12.44 -29.07 17.44
CA ASP A 2 12.29 -28.29 16.20
C ASP A 2 10.81 -28.00 15.94
N ALA A 3 10.43 -26.72 15.86
CA ALA A 3 9.05 -26.30 15.66
C ALA A 3 8.49 -26.77 14.31
N LEU A 4 9.32 -26.85 13.27
CA LEU A 4 8.89 -27.27 11.94
C LEU A 4 8.51 -28.76 11.93
N GLY A 5 9.30 -29.59 12.61
CA GLY A 5 9.02 -31.01 12.80
C GLY A 5 7.70 -31.24 13.54
N ILE A 6 7.47 -30.52 14.64
CA ILE A 6 6.22 -30.62 15.42
C ILE A 6 4.99 -30.26 14.56
N ILE A 7 5.05 -29.12 13.87
CA ILE A 7 3.94 -28.65 13.02
C ILE A 7 3.65 -29.65 11.90
N THR A 8 4.68 -30.18 11.25
CA THR A 8 4.53 -31.12 10.13
C THR A 8 3.87 -32.43 10.58
N THR A 9 4.33 -33.00 11.70
CA THR A 9 3.76 -34.23 12.27
C THR A 9 2.30 -34.02 12.66
N VAL A 10 1.98 -32.94 13.38
CA VAL A 10 0.60 -32.67 13.82
C VAL A 10 -0.33 -32.37 12.65
N GLN A 11 0.12 -31.64 11.62
CA GLN A 11 -0.67 -31.38 10.41
C GLN A 11 -0.92 -32.63 9.55
N SER A 12 -0.07 -33.65 9.62
CA SER A 12 -0.34 -34.95 8.98
C SER A 12 -1.37 -35.81 9.73
N GLY A 13 -1.88 -35.34 10.87
CA GLY A 13 -2.82 -36.07 11.72
C GLY A 13 -2.14 -37.05 12.70
N GLU A 14 -0.81 -36.99 12.81
CA GLU A 14 -0.02 -37.75 13.78
C GLU A 14 0.20 -36.93 15.05
N LYS A 15 0.36 -37.59 16.21
CA LYS A 15 0.65 -36.90 17.47
C LYS A 15 2.16 -36.74 17.65
N TYR A 16 2.59 -35.59 18.18
CA TYR A 16 3.99 -35.37 18.52
C TYR A 16 4.21 -35.50 20.03
N GLU A 17 5.07 -36.42 20.45
CA GLU A 17 5.45 -36.60 21.86
C GLU A 17 6.57 -35.62 22.26
N LEU A 18 6.31 -34.78 23.26
CA LEU A 18 7.26 -33.83 23.80
C LEU A 18 7.56 -34.17 25.27
N ASP A 19 8.84 -34.43 25.60
CA ASP A 19 9.30 -34.53 26.98
C ASP A 19 9.43 -33.13 27.60
N VAL A 20 8.64 -32.89 28.65
CA VAL A 20 8.71 -31.69 29.48
C VAL A 20 8.98 -32.12 30.91
N ASN A 21 10.20 -31.88 31.39
CA ASN A 21 10.64 -32.21 32.75
C ASN A 21 10.45 -33.71 33.13
N GLY A 22 10.65 -34.63 32.20
CA GLY A 22 10.52 -36.07 32.42
C GLY A 22 9.09 -36.61 32.29
N GLN A 23 8.14 -35.77 31.85
CA GLN A 23 6.78 -36.17 31.49
C GLN A 23 6.58 -36.05 29.99
N ILE A 24 6.10 -37.11 29.36
CA ILE A 24 5.72 -37.10 27.95
C ILE A 24 4.35 -36.44 27.82
N VAL A 25 4.30 -35.36 27.06
CA VAL A 25 3.09 -34.63 26.68
C VAL A 25 2.83 -34.88 25.20
N GLU A 26 1.65 -35.38 24.86
CA GLU A 26 1.20 -35.48 23.47
C GLU A 26 0.70 -34.12 22.98
N LEU A 27 1.27 -33.63 21.89
CA LEU A 27 0.81 -32.45 21.17
C LEU A 27 -0.08 -32.89 20.01
N ASP A 28 -1.30 -32.34 19.97
CA ASP A 28 -2.27 -32.46 18.89
C ASP A 28 -2.66 -31.07 18.35
N ASP A 29 -3.56 -31.03 17.38
CA ASP A 29 -4.03 -29.79 16.75
C ASP A 29 -4.75 -28.86 17.73
N GLN A 30 -5.32 -29.40 18.81
CA GLN A 30 -6.01 -28.64 19.85
C GLN A 30 -5.05 -27.98 20.83
N LEU A 31 -3.85 -28.56 21.02
CA LEU A 31 -2.81 -28.02 21.90
C LEU A 31 -1.88 -27.00 21.24
N LEU A 32 -1.94 -26.83 19.91
CA LEU A 32 -1.06 -25.94 19.16
C LEU A 32 -1.76 -24.63 18.73
N ASP A 33 -1.22 -23.49 19.15
CA ASP A 33 -1.50 -22.18 18.55
C ASP A 33 -0.39 -21.84 17.54
N ILE A 34 -0.64 -22.11 16.26
CA ILE A 34 0.31 -21.84 15.18
C ILE A 34 0.02 -20.46 14.62
N ARG A 35 0.99 -19.55 14.78
CA ARG A 35 0.93 -18.20 14.22
C ARG A 35 1.91 -18.08 13.08
N ILE A 36 1.43 -17.51 11.99
CA ILE A 36 2.25 -17.20 10.83
C ILE A 36 2.54 -15.71 10.90
N SER A 37 3.82 -15.37 10.98
CA SER A 37 4.30 -13.99 10.93
C SER A 37 5.12 -13.80 9.66
N ALA A 38 4.95 -12.65 9.01
CA ALA A 38 5.80 -12.29 7.89
C ALA A 38 7.25 -12.06 8.36
N LYS A 39 8.19 -12.21 7.43
CA LYS A 39 9.56 -11.72 7.62
C LYS A 39 9.55 -10.19 7.52
N GLU A 40 10.58 -9.55 8.07
CA GLU A 40 10.80 -8.12 7.90
C GLU A 40 10.80 -7.73 6.40
N GLY A 41 10.16 -6.62 6.07
CA GLY A 41 9.96 -6.17 4.68
C GLY A 41 8.80 -6.85 3.95
N TYR A 42 8.06 -7.74 4.60
CA TYR A 42 6.86 -8.36 4.05
C TYR A 42 5.69 -8.24 5.01
N ASP A 43 4.48 -8.24 4.46
CA ASP A 43 3.25 -8.46 5.19
C ASP A 43 2.56 -9.72 4.68
N VAL A 44 1.86 -10.44 5.56
CA VAL A 44 1.19 -11.69 5.22
C VAL A 44 -0.23 -11.71 5.75
N ALA A 45 -1.17 -11.99 4.85
CA ALA A 45 -2.56 -12.23 5.19
C ALA A 45 -2.93 -13.67 4.81
N THR A 46 -3.69 -14.32 5.68
CA THR A 46 -4.19 -15.69 5.47
C THR A 46 -5.70 -15.71 5.41
N GLY A 47 -6.28 -16.33 4.38
CA GLY A 47 -7.72 -16.50 4.27
C GLY A 47 -8.06 -17.63 3.30
N ASN A 48 -9.06 -18.46 3.62
CA ASN A 48 -9.50 -19.59 2.79
C ASN A 48 -8.36 -20.54 2.35
N ASN A 49 -7.41 -20.85 3.24
CA ASN A 49 -6.19 -21.61 2.93
C ASN A 49 -5.26 -20.97 1.87
N LEU A 50 -5.44 -19.69 1.53
CA LEU A 50 -4.52 -18.92 0.71
C LEU A 50 -3.64 -18.01 1.57
N PHE A 51 -2.40 -17.83 1.10
CA PHE A 51 -1.43 -16.90 1.63
C PHE A 51 -1.24 -15.77 0.63
N THR A 52 -1.52 -14.53 1.05
CA THR A 52 -1.15 -13.34 0.31
C THR A 52 0.05 -12.72 1.00
N ILE A 53 1.14 -12.54 0.26
CA ILE A 53 2.35 -11.90 0.75
C ILE A 53 2.57 -10.63 -0.05
N ILE A 54 2.76 -9.51 0.64
CA ILE A 54 3.05 -8.21 0.04
C ILE A 54 4.46 -7.79 0.44
N ASP A 55 5.27 -7.39 -0.53
CA ASP A 55 6.54 -6.71 -0.27
C ASP A 55 6.24 -5.27 0.16
N THR A 56 6.69 -4.89 1.35
CA THR A 56 6.41 -3.56 1.93
C THR A 56 7.53 -2.56 1.66
N ASN A 57 8.55 -2.93 0.89
CA ASN A 57 9.63 -2.01 0.54
C ASN A 57 9.16 -1.04 -0.54
N LEU A 58 9.10 0.25 -0.19
CA LEU A 58 8.78 1.31 -1.12
C LEU A 58 10.01 1.70 -1.92
N THR A 59 9.92 1.55 -3.24
CA THR A 59 10.89 2.13 -4.18
C THR A 59 10.53 3.58 -4.47
N GLU A 60 11.48 4.35 -4.99
CA GLU A 60 11.24 5.74 -5.41
C GLU A 60 10.16 5.82 -6.50
N GLU A 61 10.13 4.85 -7.42
CA GLU A 61 9.10 4.75 -8.46
C GLU A 61 7.70 4.54 -7.85
N LEU A 62 7.56 3.65 -6.86
CA LEU A 62 6.30 3.41 -6.16
C LEU A 62 5.84 4.63 -5.36
N LEU A 63 6.77 5.38 -4.76
CA LEU A 63 6.46 6.63 -4.08
C LEU A 63 5.93 7.68 -5.07
N ASN A 64 6.65 7.89 -6.17
CA ASN A 64 6.25 8.85 -7.21
C ASN A 64 4.89 8.48 -7.84
N GLU A 65 4.65 7.19 -8.10
CA GLU A 65 3.35 6.71 -8.57
C GLU A 65 2.24 7.02 -7.53
N GLY A 66 2.51 6.76 -6.25
CA GLY A 66 1.59 7.05 -5.16
C GLY A 66 1.22 8.53 -5.08
N TYR A 67 2.19 9.44 -5.22
CA TYR A 67 1.94 10.87 -5.27
C TYR A 67 1.15 11.28 -6.51
N ALA A 68 1.46 10.73 -7.69
CA ALA A 68 0.71 11.01 -8.91
C ALA A 68 -0.76 10.56 -8.79
N ARG A 69 -1.02 9.37 -8.23
CA ARG A 69 -2.38 8.87 -8.00
C ARG A 69 -3.16 9.73 -7.01
N GLU A 70 -2.52 10.19 -5.94
CA GLU A 70 -3.19 11.08 -4.99
C GLU A 70 -3.43 12.46 -5.61
N PHE A 71 -2.51 12.97 -6.44
CA PHE A 71 -2.70 14.21 -7.20
C PHE A 71 -3.92 14.14 -8.11
N ILE A 72 -4.06 13.06 -8.87
CA ILE A 72 -5.25 12.78 -9.68
C ILE A 72 -6.50 12.78 -8.79
N SER A 73 -6.47 12.07 -7.67
CA SER A 73 -7.59 12.00 -6.73
C SER A 73 -8.04 13.39 -6.27
N LYS A 74 -7.10 14.29 -5.91
CA LYS A 74 -7.42 15.66 -5.50
C LYS A 74 -8.01 16.49 -6.64
N VAL A 75 -7.40 16.45 -7.82
CA VAL A 75 -7.92 17.16 -8.99
C VAL A 75 -9.34 16.72 -9.33
N GLN A 76 -9.62 15.41 -9.32
CA GLN A 76 -10.95 14.88 -9.61
C GLN A 76 -11.98 15.27 -8.53
N GLN A 77 -11.57 15.37 -7.26
CA GLN A 77 -12.42 15.91 -6.20
C GLN A 77 -12.72 17.40 -6.40
N MET A 78 -11.71 18.20 -6.73
CA MET A 78 -11.88 19.63 -7.02
C MET A 78 -12.82 19.87 -8.21
N ARG A 79 -12.71 19.06 -9.28
CA ARG A 79 -13.64 19.09 -10.41
C ARG A 79 -15.09 18.91 -9.95
N LYS A 80 -15.36 17.88 -9.16
CA LYS A 80 -16.71 17.61 -8.63
C LYS A 80 -17.22 18.75 -7.76
N ASN A 81 -16.39 19.23 -6.83
CA ASN A 81 -16.75 20.29 -5.89
C ASN A 81 -17.04 21.61 -6.61
N ASN A 82 -16.32 21.90 -7.69
CA ASN A 82 -16.50 23.11 -8.50
C ASN A 82 -17.54 22.94 -9.62
N GLY A 83 -18.26 21.82 -9.66
CA GLY A 83 -19.35 21.59 -10.61
C GLY A 83 -18.91 21.38 -12.07
N TYR A 84 -17.68 20.89 -12.30
CA TYR A 84 -17.23 20.50 -13.62
C TYR A 84 -17.95 19.24 -14.10
N GLU A 85 -18.23 19.19 -15.39
CA GLU A 85 -18.78 18.00 -16.04
C GLU A 85 -17.68 16.95 -16.28
N MET A 86 -18.08 15.71 -16.47
CA MET A 86 -17.14 14.58 -16.62
C MET A 86 -16.22 14.73 -17.84
N MET A 87 -16.70 15.37 -18.92
CA MET A 87 -15.96 15.53 -20.18
C MET A 87 -15.17 16.84 -20.28
N ASP A 88 -15.26 17.71 -19.27
CA ASP A 88 -14.59 19.00 -19.32
C ASP A 88 -13.07 18.84 -19.39
N ARG A 89 -12.45 19.63 -20.27
CA ARG A 89 -11.00 19.76 -20.36
C ARG A 89 -10.54 20.88 -19.44
N ILE A 90 -9.46 20.64 -18.69
CA ILE A 90 -8.97 21.58 -17.67
C ILE A 90 -7.50 21.95 -17.90
N ARG A 91 -7.07 23.01 -17.22
CA ARG A 91 -5.65 23.35 -17.06
C ARG A 91 -5.36 23.37 -15.57
N ILE A 92 -4.33 22.65 -15.18
CA ILE A 92 -3.94 22.46 -13.78
C ILE A 92 -2.75 23.35 -13.50
N PHE A 93 -2.89 24.19 -12.47
CA PHE A 93 -1.80 24.98 -11.91
C PHE A 93 -1.62 24.56 -10.47
N TYR A 94 -0.38 24.30 -10.07
CA TYR A 94 -0.06 23.84 -8.73
C TYR A 94 1.26 24.44 -8.25
N SER A 95 1.48 24.45 -6.94
CA SER A 95 2.75 24.82 -6.32
C SER A 95 3.13 23.69 -5.38
N SER A 96 4.36 23.17 -5.45
CA SER A 96 4.71 22.02 -4.62
C SER A 96 6.16 21.95 -4.17
N SER A 97 6.47 20.92 -3.38
CA SER A 97 7.84 20.56 -3.06
C SER A 97 8.52 19.89 -4.26
N PRO A 98 9.88 19.90 -4.33
CA PRO A 98 10.60 19.24 -5.42
C PRO A 98 10.28 17.75 -5.59
N GLU A 99 9.86 17.07 -4.53
CA GLU A 99 9.46 15.66 -4.54
C GLU A 99 8.15 15.46 -5.30
N ILE A 100 7.13 16.28 -5.01
CA ILE A 100 5.86 16.24 -5.75
C ILE A 100 6.03 16.73 -7.18
N ASP A 101 6.85 17.76 -7.41
CA ASP A 101 7.17 18.22 -8.77
C ASP A 101 7.78 17.10 -9.62
N LYS A 102 8.69 16.31 -9.03
CA LYS A 102 9.26 15.15 -9.71
C LYS A 102 8.19 14.10 -10.02
N ALA A 103 7.36 13.74 -9.04
CA ALA A 103 6.29 12.76 -9.26
C ALA A 103 5.29 13.21 -10.34
N VAL A 104 4.88 14.48 -10.33
CA VAL A 104 3.98 15.05 -11.34
C VAL A 104 4.64 15.07 -12.71
N SER A 105 5.94 15.36 -12.79
CA SER A 105 6.69 15.33 -14.05
C SER A 105 6.88 13.91 -14.59
N ASP A 106 7.22 12.94 -13.73
CA ASP A 106 7.45 11.55 -14.13
C ASP A 106 6.16 10.89 -14.66
N PHE A 107 5.00 11.33 -14.17
CA PHE A 107 3.68 10.79 -14.50
C PHE A 107 2.77 11.79 -15.24
N GLU A 108 3.32 12.83 -15.86
CA GLU A 108 2.54 13.95 -16.42
C GLU A 108 1.47 13.50 -17.42
N ASP A 109 1.83 12.60 -18.34
CA ASP A 109 0.92 12.09 -19.37
C ASP A 109 -0.23 11.28 -18.75
N PHE A 110 0.09 10.44 -17.76
CA PHE A 110 -0.90 9.65 -17.02
C PHE A 110 -1.88 10.57 -16.27
N ILE A 111 -1.37 11.61 -15.59
CA ILE A 111 -2.21 12.58 -14.89
C ILE A 111 -3.10 13.32 -15.88
N LYS A 112 -2.59 13.76 -17.03
CA LYS A 112 -3.39 14.45 -18.05
C LYS A 112 -4.50 13.57 -18.62
N GLU A 113 -4.23 12.29 -18.86
CA GLU A 113 -5.22 11.34 -19.33
C GLU A 113 -6.36 11.16 -18.33
N GLU A 114 -6.03 10.85 -17.07
CA GLU A 114 -7.01 10.58 -16.01
C GLU A 114 -7.81 11.83 -15.58
N THR A 115 -7.21 13.02 -15.73
CA THR A 115 -7.84 14.29 -15.34
C THR A 115 -8.39 15.09 -16.52
N LEU A 116 -8.34 14.56 -17.75
CA LEU A 116 -8.65 15.29 -18.98
C LEU A 116 -8.00 16.68 -19.04
N SER A 117 -6.74 16.78 -18.63
CA SER A 117 -6.01 18.04 -18.61
C SER A 117 -5.29 18.29 -19.94
N ASP A 118 -5.34 19.54 -20.40
CA ASP A 118 -4.55 20.03 -21.53
C ASP A 118 -3.16 20.50 -21.07
N LEU A 119 -3.02 20.91 -19.81
CA LEU A 119 -1.81 21.54 -19.27
C LEU A 119 -1.66 21.25 -17.78
N ILE A 120 -0.44 20.93 -17.37
CA ILE A 120 -0.04 20.90 -15.96
C ILE A 120 1.17 21.82 -15.84
N ALA A 121 1.11 22.81 -14.96
CA ALA A 121 2.18 23.79 -14.82
C ALA A 121 2.37 24.22 -13.36
N VAL A 122 3.63 24.38 -12.96
CA VAL A 122 3.97 24.98 -11.68
C VAL A 122 3.63 26.48 -11.72
N SER A 123 2.94 26.96 -10.70
CA SER A 123 2.58 28.37 -10.51
C SER A 123 3.04 28.86 -9.13
N LYS A 124 3.32 30.15 -9.02
CA LYS A 124 3.74 30.82 -7.77
C LYS A 124 2.70 31.83 -7.29
N GLU A 125 1.45 31.67 -7.71
CA GLU A 125 0.36 32.53 -7.26
C GLU A 125 0.07 32.29 -5.76
N GLU A 126 -0.20 33.37 -5.04
CA GLU A 126 -0.61 33.27 -3.64
C GLU A 126 -2.11 32.94 -3.53
N GLY A 127 -2.50 32.28 -2.44
CA GLY A 127 -3.90 31.98 -2.15
C GLY A 127 -4.45 30.73 -2.86
N MET A 128 -3.57 29.85 -3.36
CA MET A 128 -3.99 28.53 -3.82
C MET A 128 -4.55 27.69 -2.67
N GLU A 129 -5.53 26.85 -3.00
CA GLU A 129 -6.08 25.87 -2.05
C GLU A 129 -5.04 24.79 -1.78
N VAL A 130 -4.72 24.59 -0.49
CA VAL A 130 -3.75 23.56 -0.05
C VAL A 130 -4.42 22.20 -0.02
N GLN A 131 -3.77 21.21 -0.63
CA GLN A 131 -4.16 19.81 -0.65
C GLN A 131 -3.11 18.95 0.04
N ASN A 132 -3.56 17.89 0.73
CA ASN A 132 -2.64 16.91 1.32
C ASN A 132 -2.43 15.73 0.37
N LEU A 133 -1.18 15.52 -0.06
CA LEU A 133 -0.74 14.41 -0.91
C LEU A 133 0.03 13.41 -0.05
N ASN A 134 -0.68 12.44 0.54
CA ASN A 134 -0.10 11.38 1.38
C ASN A 134 0.81 11.91 2.51
N GLY A 135 0.39 12.98 3.20
CA GLY A 135 1.14 13.59 4.29
C GLY A 135 1.97 14.81 3.90
N ILE A 136 2.03 15.16 2.62
CA ILE A 136 2.69 16.39 2.15
C ILE A 136 1.63 17.44 1.80
N ASP A 137 1.59 18.54 2.55
CA ASP A 137 0.73 19.68 2.25
C ASP A 137 1.31 20.47 1.09
N THR A 138 0.48 20.68 0.06
CA THR A 138 0.87 21.15 -1.25
C THR A 138 -0.18 22.07 -1.84
#